data_AF-A0A8T3CJZ9-F1
#
_entry.id   AF-A0A8T3CJZ9-F1
#
_cell.length_a   1.000
_cell.length_b   1.000
_cell.length_c   1.000
_cell.angle_alpha   90.00
_cell.angle_beta   90.00
_cell.angle_gamma   90.00
#
_symmetry.space_group_name_H-M   'P 1'
#
loop_
_entity.id
_entity.type
_entity.pdbx_description
1 polymer ?
#
loop_
_entity_poly.entity_id
_entity_poly.type
_entity_poly.pdbx_seq_one_letter_code
_entity_poly.pdbx_strand_id
1 'polypeptide(L)'
;MNNESKTMTFCVIVLYAIVSQFGWTEETVVAAAGSTTKVFESVSKPNITAECLRDNITLSCSSSQGSEVTYSWETLPPCGNDSCVHLGQMMEIHPLPPSEPTSYVCAAQNPVSRATSDPVILGVCSILQTPGRGQVPIVCPVTATLCLIGIIIIL
;
A
#
# COMPACT_ATOMS: atom_id res chain seq x y z
N MET A 1 23.33 -41.68 -35.53
CA MET A 1 23.58 -40.42 -34.80
C MET A 1 22.73 -39.32 -35.41
N ASN A 2 21.72 -38.90 -34.64
CA ASN A 2 20.61 -38.01 -35.03
C ASN A 2 21.10 -36.59 -35.43
N ASN A 3 20.39 -35.94 -36.34
CA ASN A 3 20.66 -34.58 -36.82
C ASN A 3 20.73 -33.58 -35.65
N GLU A 4 19.93 -33.78 -34.60
CA GLU A 4 19.92 -32.94 -33.39
C GLU A 4 21.23 -33.01 -32.59
N SER A 5 21.87 -34.19 -32.54
CA SER A 5 23.16 -34.38 -31.87
C SER A 5 24.30 -33.69 -32.61
N LYS A 6 24.24 -33.65 -33.95
CA LYS A 6 25.18 -32.90 -34.78
C LYS A 6 25.01 -31.39 -34.55
N THR A 7 23.78 -30.89 -34.55
CA THR A 7 23.48 -29.46 -34.33
C THR A 7 23.93 -28.97 -32.95
N MET A 8 23.69 -29.74 -31.89
CA MET A 8 24.16 -29.40 -30.54
C MET A 8 25.69 -29.32 -30.46
N THR A 9 26.39 -30.26 -31.09
CA THR A 9 27.86 -30.29 -31.10
C THR A 9 28.46 -29.10 -31.85
N PHE A 10 27.89 -28.75 -33.01
CA PHE A 10 28.30 -27.57 -33.77
C PHE A 10 28.12 -26.28 -32.97
N CYS A 11 27.00 -26.13 -32.25
CA CYS A 11 26.73 -24.94 -31.45
C CYS A 11 27.76 -24.73 -30.33
N VAL A 12 28.12 -25.80 -29.62
CA VAL A 12 29.13 -25.76 -28.55
C VAL A 12 30.51 -25.38 -29.09
N ILE A 13 30.91 -25.94 -30.24
CA ILE A 13 32.21 -25.61 -30.86
C ILE A 13 32.27 -24.13 -31.28
N VAL A 14 31.19 -23.61 -31.88
CA VAL A 14 31.10 -22.20 -32.29
C VAL A 14 31.15 -21.28 -31.08
N LEU A 15 30.41 -21.59 -30.01
CA LEU A 15 30.43 -20.81 -28.77
C LEU A 15 31.82 -20.81 -28.12
N TYR A 16 32.50 -21.97 -28.04
CA TYR A 16 33.85 -22.07 -27.51
C TYR A 16 34.87 -21.29 -28.34
N ALA A 17 34.75 -21.34 -29.67
CA ALA A 17 35.57 -20.55 -30.58
C ALA A 17 35.33 -19.04 -30.36
N ILE A 18 34.09 -18.59 -30.21
CA ILE A 18 33.78 -17.18 -29.94
C ILE A 18 34.37 -16.73 -28.60
N VAL A 19 34.16 -17.51 -27.53
CA VAL A 19 34.71 -17.24 -26.19
C VAL A 19 36.23 -17.15 -26.21
N SER A 20 36.91 -18.08 -26.92
CA SER A 20 38.38 -18.10 -27.00
C SER A 20 38.97 -17.03 -27.92
N GLN A 21 38.29 -16.67 -29.03
CA GLN A 21 38.71 -15.60 -29.94
C GLN A 21 38.62 -14.21 -29.30
N PHE A 22 37.57 -13.97 -28.52
CA PHE A 22 37.36 -12.69 -27.85
C PHE A 22 37.92 -12.65 -26.41
N GLY A 23 38.58 -13.72 -25.97
CA GLY A 23 39.20 -13.78 -24.64
C GLY A 23 38.20 -13.62 -23.49
N TRP A 24 36.97 -14.07 -23.67
CA TRP A 24 35.93 -13.93 -22.64
C TRP A 24 36.29 -14.79 -21.43
N THR A 25 36.54 -14.13 -20.30
CA THR A 25 36.63 -14.75 -18.98
C THR A 25 35.25 -14.77 -18.33
N GLU A 26 35.05 -15.63 -17.32
CA GLU A 26 33.82 -15.63 -16.51
C GLU A 26 33.46 -14.23 -16.00
N GLU A 27 34.46 -13.43 -15.62
CA GLU A 27 34.28 -12.04 -15.17
C GLU A 27 33.72 -11.14 -16.28
N THR A 28 34.20 -11.26 -17.52
CA THR A 28 33.72 -10.45 -18.66
C THR A 28 32.31 -10.86 -19.11
N VAL A 29 31.95 -12.13 -18.98
CA VAL A 29 30.58 -12.63 -19.24
C VAL A 29 29.62 -12.06 -18.20
N VAL A 30 30.02 -12.04 -16.92
CA VAL A 30 29.22 -11.45 -15.83
C VAL A 30 29.12 -9.93 -15.96
N ALA A 31 30.20 -9.26 -16.39
CA ALA A 31 30.21 -7.82 -16.64
C ALA A 31 29.28 -7.44 -17.81
N ALA A 32 29.30 -8.21 -18.91
CA ALA A 32 28.38 -8.02 -20.04
C ALA A 32 26.93 -8.36 -19.68
N ALA A 33 26.72 -9.29 -18.74
CA ALA A 33 25.40 -9.63 -18.23
C ALA A 33 24.79 -8.56 -17.30
N GLY A 34 25.54 -7.52 -16.92
CA GLY A 34 25.06 -6.38 -16.15
C GLY A 34 24.32 -6.80 -14.87
N SER A 35 25.05 -7.12 -13.80
CA SER A 35 24.43 -7.44 -12.51
C SER A 35 23.85 -6.18 -11.85
N THR A 36 22.54 -5.99 -11.93
CA THR A 36 21.84 -4.89 -11.25
C THR A 36 21.39 -5.36 -9.87
N THR A 37 22.01 -4.86 -8.79
CA THR A 37 21.57 -5.13 -7.42
C THR A 37 20.54 -4.09 -6.99
N LYS A 38 19.30 -4.53 -6.69
CA LYS A 38 18.27 -3.69 -6.07
C LYS A 38 18.38 -3.81 -4.55
N VAL A 39 18.46 -2.68 -3.87
CA VAL A 39 18.46 -2.60 -2.40
C VAL A 39 17.01 -2.39 -1.93
N PHE A 40 16.56 -3.21 -0.97
CA PHE A 40 15.23 -3.09 -0.36
C PHE A 40 15.38 -2.73 1.11
N GLU A 41 14.70 -1.66 1.52
CA GLU A 41 14.53 -1.33 2.93
C GLU A 41 13.50 -2.26 3.57
N SER A 42 13.74 -2.66 4.83
CA SER A 42 12.78 -3.48 5.58
C SER A 42 11.47 -2.74 5.83
N VAL A 43 10.37 -3.47 5.75
CA VAL A 43 9.02 -2.93 5.95
C VAL A 43 8.77 -2.69 7.43
N SER A 44 8.34 -1.47 7.78
CA SER A 44 7.90 -1.15 9.14
C SER A 44 6.53 -1.75 9.45
N LYS A 45 6.17 -1.89 10.73
CA LYS A 45 4.81 -2.28 11.14
C LYS A 45 3.76 -1.38 10.46
N PRO A 46 2.81 -1.94 9.69
CA PRO A 46 1.80 -1.14 9.02
C PRO A 46 0.74 -0.61 10.00
N ASN A 47 0.15 0.54 9.67
CA ASN A 47 -0.97 1.15 10.38
C ASN A 47 -2.24 1.09 9.53
N ILE A 48 -3.37 0.80 10.16
CA ILE A 48 -4.69 0.80 9.52
C ILE A 48 -5.38 2.12 9.80
N THR A 49 -5.97 2.69 8.75
CA THR A 49 -6.86 3.85 8.81
C THR A 49 -8.21 3.46 8.25
N ALA A 50 -9.30 3.95 8.86
CA ALA A 50 -10.66 3.64 8.45
C ALA A 50 -11.40 4.94 8.09
N GLU A 51 -11.96 4.97 6.90
CA GLU A 51 -12.80 6.07 6.41
C GLU A 51 -14.25 5.58 6.30
N CYS A 52 -15.16 6.33 6.89
CA CYS A 52 -16.55 5.96 7.07
C CYS A 52 -17.42 6.82 6.15
N LEU A 53 -17.95 6.25 5.06
CA LEU A 53 -18.73 6.96 4.05
C LEU A 53 -20.15 6.39 3.94
N ARG A 54 -21.07 6.95 4.74
CA ARG A 54 -22.47 6.49 4.88
C ARG A 54 -22.55 5.00 5.23
N ASP A 55 -22.76 4.16 4.22
CA ASP A 55 -22.96 2.72 4.30
C ASP A 55 -21.74 1.95 3.79
N ASN A 56 -20.62 2.61 3.51
CA ASN A 56 -19.37 1.98 3.09
C ASN A 56 -18.24 2.40 4.03
N ILE A 57 -17.37 1.46 4.38
CA ILE A 57 -16.16 1.70 5.16
C ILE A 57 -14.96 1.36 4.27
N THR A 58 -14.05 2.30 4.09
CA THR A 58 -12.81 2.08 3.36
C THR A 58 -11.66 1.96 4.36
N LEU A 59 -11.05 0.79 4.42
CA LEU A 59 -9.81 0.57 5.15
C LEU A 59 -8.62 0.87 4.24
N SER A 60 -7.64 1.59 4.78
CA SER A 60 -6.38 1.87 4.10
C SER A 60 -5.23 1.47 5.00
N CYS A 61 -4.27 0.74 4.43
CA CYS A 61 -3.08 0.26 5.12
C CYS A 61 -1.86 1.03 4.62
N SER A 62 -1.01 1.48 5.53
CA SER A 62 0.22 2.16 5.17
C SER A 62 1.37 1.76 6.07
N SER A 63 2.56 1.66 5.47
CA SER A 63 3.83 1.47 6.19
C SER A 63 4.68 2.74 6.06
N SER A 64 5.30 3.16 7.17
CA SER A 64 6.18 4.33 7.18
C SER A 64 7.51 4.12 6.45
N GLN A 65 7.98 2.86 6.38
CA GLN A 65 9.24 2.44 5.76
C GLN A 65 9.02 1.19 4.92
N GLY A 66 9.82 1.03 3.87
CA GLY A 66 9.82 -0.13 2.99
C GLY A 66 9.93 0.23 1.51
N SER A 67 10.66 -0.59 0.75
CA SER A 67 10.80 -0.45 -0.71
C SER A 67 9.93 -1.46 -1.45
N GLU A 68 9.22 -1.00 -2.50
CA GLU A 68 8.33 -1.82 -3.36
C GLU A 68 7.36 -2.70 -2.54
N VAL A 69 6.64 -2.08 -1.61
CA VAL A 69 5.78 -2.78 -0.65
C VAL A 69 4.46 -3.21 -1.30
N THR A 70 4.07 -4.46 -1.09
CA THR A 70 2.75 -5.00 -1.39
C THR A 70 1.93 -5.17 -0.11
N TYR A 71 0.61 -5.04 -0.24
CA TYR A 71 -0.32 -5.10 0.89
C TYR A 71 -1.33 -6.21 0.71
N SER A 72 -1.68 -6.87 1.80
CA SER A 72 -2.79 -7.82 1.87
C SER A 72 -3.57 -7.66 3.17
N TRP A 73 -4.82 -8.10 3.17
CA TRP A 73 -5.73 -8.03 4.29
C TRP A 73 -6.20 -9.42 4.65
N GLU A 74 -6.30 -9.68 5.94
CA GLU A 74 -6.81 -10.92 6.51
C GLU A 74 -7.97 -10.59 7.47
N THR A 75 -9.07 -11.32 7.33
CA THR A 75 -10.26 -11.18 8.18
C THR A 75 -10.27 -12.25 9.27
N LEU A 76 -10.58 -11.85 10.51
CA LEU A 76 -10.65 -12.72 11.67
C LEU A 76 -12.03 -12.59 12.36
N PRO A 77 -12.78 -13.69 12.58
CA PRO A 77 -12.44 -15.06 12.19
C PRO A 77 -12.42 -15.25 10.65
N PRO A 78 -11.71 -16.27 10.15
CA PRO A 78 -11.69 -16.60 8.72
C PRO A 78 -13.12 -16.83 8.19
N CYS A 79 -13.32 -16.58 6.90
CA CYS A 79 -14.60 -16.72 6.25
C CYS A 79 -14.95 -18.20 6.05
N GLY A 80 -15.57 -18.81 7.05
CA GLY A 80 -15.86 -20.24 7.04
C GLY A 80 -14.59 -21.06 7.23
N ASN A 81 -14.33 -22.00 6.31
CA ASN A 81 -13.16 -22.87 6.36
C ASN A 81 -11.88 -22.26 5.74
N ASP A 82 -12.01 -21.15 5.02
CA ASP A 82 -10.90 -20.52 4.28
C ASP A 82 -10.57 -19.13 4.82
N SER A 83 -9.29 -18.76 4.73
CA SER A 83 -8.85 -17.39 5.02
C SER A 83 -9.33 -16.44 3.92
N CYS A 84 -10.17 -15.46 4.27
CA CYS A 84 -10.48 -14.34 3.39
C CYS A 84 -9.24 -13.44 3.27
N VAL A 85 -8.52 -13.56 2.16
CA VAL A 85 -7.39 -12.69 1.85
C VAL A 85 -7.79 -11.71 0.75
N HIS A 86 -7.67 -10.41 1.02
CA HIS A 86 -7.87 -9.36 0.02
C HIS A 86 -6.53 -8.71 -0.32
N LEU A 87 -6.24 -8.51 -1.61
CA LEU A 87 -4.98 -7.91 -2.06
C LEU A 87 -5.16 -6.41 -2.30
N GLY A 88 -4.12 -5.65 -2.00
CA GLY A 88 -4.07 -4.21 -2.26
C GLY A 88 -4.00 -3.36 -0.99
N GLN A 89 -3.64 -2.10 -1.19
CA GLN A 89 -3.44 -1.15 -0.10
C GLN A 89 -4.77 -0.73 0.57
N MET A 90 -5.86 -0.73 -0.19
CA MET A 90 -7.19 -0.32 0.25
C MET A 90 -8.16 -1.49 0.15
N MET A 91 -9.11 -1.55 1.07
CA MET A 91 -10.20 -2.54 1.11
C MET A 91 -11.51 -1.87 1.46
N GLU A 92 -12.53 -2.05 0.63
CA GLU A 92 -13.88 -1.56 0.90
C GLU A 92 -14.72 -2.63 1.59
N ILE A 93 -15.45 -2.22 2.62
CA ILE A 93 -16.30 -3.09 3.43
C ILE A 93 -17.68 -2.45 3.49
N HIS A 94 -18.70 -3.28 3.26
CA HIS A 94 -20.08 -2.92 3.51
C HIS A 94 -20.40 -3.37 4.95
N PRO A 95 -20.79 -2.48 5.88
CA PRO A 95 -21.19 -2.85 7.21
C PRO A 95 -22.49 -3.66 7.10
N LEU A 96 -22.37 -4.97 7.28
CA LEU A 96 -23.52 -5.83 7.51
C LEU A 96 -24.00 -5.65 8.96
N PRO A 97 -25.31 -5.75 9.23
CA PRO A 97 -25.80 -5.82 10.60
C PRO A 97 -25.07 -6.96 11.33
N PRO A 98 -24.50 -6.71 12.51
CA PRO A 98 -23.55 -7.65 13.09
C PRO A 98 -24.27 -8.90 13.57
N SER A 99 -23.93 -10.06 13.01
CA SER A 99 -24.12 -11.33 13.69
C SER A 99 -22.91 -11.65 14.58
N GLU A 100 -21.69 -11.25 14.21
CA GLU A 100 -20.46 -11.48 14.98
C GLU A 100 -19.45 -10.32 14.80
N PRO A 101 -18.61 -10.01 15.81
CA PRO A 101 -17.55 -9.02 15.69
C PRO A 101 -16.42 -9.50 14.77
N THR A 102 -16.21 -8.80 13.66
CA THR A 102 -15.15 -9.08 12.69
C THR A 102 -13.96 -8.14 12.90
N SER A 103 -12.75 -8.69 12.93
CA SER A 103 -11.50 -7.93 13.00
C SER A 103 -10.69 -8.05 11.70
N TYR A 104 -9.99 -6.99 11.36
CA TYR A 104 -9.21 -6.87 10.13
C TYR A 104 -7.74 -6.66 10.47
N VAL A 105 -6.86 -7.41 9.81
CA VAL A 105 -5.41 -7.32 9.92
C VAL A 105 -4.84 -7.03 8.55
N CYS A 106 -3.92 -6.06 8.47
CA CYS A 106 -3.16 -5.81 7.25
C CYS A 106 -1.76 -6.40 7.37
N ALA A 107 -1.26 -7.00 6.28
CA ALA A 107 0.14 -7.34 6.10
C ALA A 107 0.76 -6.46 5.01
N ALA A 108 1.98 -6.00 5.27
CA ALA A 108 2.82 -5.30 4.32
C ALA A 108 4.09 -6.12 4.07
N GLN A 109 4.46 -6.31 2.82
CA GLN A 109 5.54 -7.22 2.43
C GLN A 109 6.39 -6.66 1.29
N ASN A 110 7.67 -6.97 1.32
CA ASN A 110 8.58 -6.86 0.18
C ASN A 110 9.47 -8.11 0.10
N PRO A 111 10.37 -8.24 -0.90
CA PRO A 111 11.22 -9.43 -1.05
C PRO A 111 12.13 -9.75 0.15
N VAL A 112 12.35 -8.79 1.07
CA VAL A 112 13.27 -8.91 2.19
C VAL A 112 12.54 -9.11 3.53
N SER A 113 11.31 -8.60 3.68
CA SER A 113 10.63 -8.56 4.98
C SER A 113 9.11 -8.53 4.86
N ARG A 114 8.43 -8.99 5.92
CA ARG A 114 6.96 -8.95 6.09
C ARG A 114 6.64 -8.41 7.49
N ALA A 115 5.68 -7.51 7.59
CA ALA A 115 5.16 -6.98 8.84
C ALA A 115 3.63 -6.96 8.83
N THR A 116 3.01 -7.11 10.01
CA THR A 116 1.55 -7.12 10.19
C THR A 116 1.10 -6.02 11.15
N SER A 117 -0.08 -5.46 10.91
CA SER A 117 -0.67 -4.42 11.76
C SER A 117 -1.25 -5.02 13.04
N ASP A 118 -1.64 -4.15 13.97
CA ASP A 118 -2.58 -4.54 15.02
C ASP A 118 -3.97 -4.80 14.41
N PRO A 119 -4.76 -5.74 14.96
CA PRO A 119 -6.13 -5.99 14.50
C PRO A 119 -7.04 -4.81 14.82
N VAL A 120 -7.88 -4.42 13.86
CA VAL A 120 -8.93 -3.41 14.07
C VAL A 120 -10.32 -4.06 14.04
N ILE A 121 -11.14 -3.77 15.04
CA ILE A 121 -12.56 -4.15 15.05
C ILE A 121 -13.34 -2.94 14.58
N LEU A 122 -14.08 -3.10 13.48
CA LEU A 122 -14.99 -2.06 13.03
C LEU A 122 -16.27 -2.12 13.87
N GLY A 123 -16.52 -1.08 14.66
CA GLY A 123 -17.84 -0.87 15.24
C GLY A 123 -18.87 -0.52 14.17
N VAL A 124 -20.14 -0.41 14.57
CA VAL A 124 -21.11 0.38 13.79
C VAL A 124 -20.40 1.69 13.44
N CYS A 125 -20.49 2.10 12.18
CA CYS A 125 -20.06 3.41 11.74
C CYS A 125 -20.97 4.46 12.41
N SER A 126 -20.88 4.58 13.74
CA SER A 126 -21.32 5.75 14.45
C SER A 126 -20.44 6.82 13.86
N ILE A 127 -21.04 7.65 13.04
CA ILE A 127 -20.61 8.98 12.62
C ILE A 127 -19.87 9.70 13.75
N LEU A 128 -18.65 9.28 14.05
CA LEU A 128 -17.58 10.12 14.52
C LEU A 128 -17.09 10.80 13.26
N GLN A 129 -17.99 11.62 12.69
CA GLN A 129 -17.59 12.89 12.16
C GLN A 129 -16.75 13.50 13.28
N THR A 130 -15.44 13.28 13.26
CA THR A 130 -14.56 14.26 13.87
C THR A 130 -14.98 15.57 13.23
N PRO A 131 -15.45 16.58 14.00
CA PRO A 131 -15.64 17.92 13.49
C PRO A 131 -14.25 18.49 13.23
N GLY A 132 -13.61 18.00 12.18
CA GLY A 132 -12.27 18.36 11.76
C GLY A 132 -12.33 19.64 10.96
N ARG A 133 -12.69 20.74 11.62
CA ARG A 133 -12.25 22.11 11.33
C ARG A 133 -12.86 23.00 12.38
N GLY A 134 -12.02 23.58 13.22
CA GLY A 134 -12.39 24.71 14.05
C GLY A 134 -13.01 25.77 13.15
N GLN A 135 -14.34 25.88 13.19
CA GLN A 135 -14.99 27.15 12.96
C GLN A 135 -14.65 27.98 14.18
N VAL A 136 -13.49 28.64 14.13
CA VAL A 136 -13.37 29.92 14.82
C VAL A 136 -14.48 30.75 14.20
N PRO A 137 -15.52 31.19 14.95
CA PRO A 137 -16.45 32.15 14.39
C PRO A 137 -15.59 33.40 14.15
N ILE A 138 -15.20 33.64 12.90
CA ILE A 138 -14.75 34.95 12.49
C ILE A 138 -16.02 35.80 12.58
N VAL A 139 -16.31 36.28 13.79
CA VAL A 139 -17.18 37.42 14.00
C VAL A 139 -16.41 38.57 13.39
N CYS A 140 -16.63 38.83 12.10
CA CYS A 140 -16.16 40.05 11.46
C CYS A 140 -16.79 41.23 12.24
N PRO A 141 -16.02 42.06 12.95
CA PRO A 141 -16.56 43.19 13.72
C PRO A 141 -17.02 44.37 12.83
N VAL A 142 -17.26 44.11 11.54
CA VAL A 142 -17.55 45.14 10.53
C VAL A 142 -19.03 45.57 10.56
N THR A 143 -19.91 44.81 11.22
CA THR A 143 -21.33 45.16 11.34
C THR A 143 -21.64 46.09 12.51
N ALA A 144 -20.75 46.23 13.50
CA ALA A 144 -20.98 47.12 14.65
C ALA A 144 -20.69 48.59 14.33
N THR A 145 -19.77 48.88 13.40
CA THR A 145 -19.42 50.25 13.04
C THR A 145 -20.46 50.93 12.16
N LEU A 146 -21.21 50.19 11.33
CA LEU A 146 -22.27 50.78 10.50
C LEU A 146 -23.52 51.18 11.32
N CYS A 147 -23.78 50.52 12.44
CA CYS A 147 -24.92 50.83 13.32
C CYS A 147 -24.73 52.14 14.11
N LEU A 148 -23.49 52.49 14.50
CA LEU A 148 -23.22 53.73 15.23
C LEU A 148 -23.35 54.98 14.34
N ILE A 149 -23.03 54.87 13.05
CA ILE A 149 -23.13 56.01 12.11
C ILE A 149 -24.61 56.37 11.87
N GLY A 150 -25.51 55.38 11.86
CA GLY A 150 -26.95 55.61 11.71
C GLY A 150 -27.60 56.33 12.90
N ILE A 151 -27.10 56.13 14.12
CA ILE A 151 -27.64 56.78 15.33
C ILE A 151 -27.23 58.26 15.42
N ILE A 152 -26.02 58.62 14.97
CA ILE A 152 -25.52 60.01 14.99
C ILE A 152 -26.28 60.91 13.99
N ILE A 153 -26.89 60.35 12.94
CA ILE A 153 -27.63 61.14 11.93
C ILE A 153 -29.06 61.49 12.42
N ILE A 154 -29.56 60.82 13.48
CA ILE A 154 -30.96 60.99 13.96
C ILE A 154 -31.03 61.84 15.26
N LEU A 155 -29.90 62.23 15.86
CA LEU A 155 -29.84 63.12 17.03
C LEU A 155 -29.49 64.56 16.65
#